data_AF-A0A0C1UKF6-F1
#
_entry.id   AF-A0A0C1UKF6-F1
#
_cell.length_a   1.000
_cell.length_b   1.000
_cell.length_c   1.000
_cell.angle_alpha   90.00
_cell.angle_beta   90.00
_cell.angle_gamma   90.00
#
_symmetry.space_group_name_H-M   'P 1'
#
loop_
_entity.id
_entity.type
_entity.pdbx_description
1 polymer ?
#
loop_
_entity_poly.entity_id
_entity_poly.type
_entity_poly.pdbx_seq_one_letter_code
_entity_poly.pdbx_strand_id
1 'polypeptide(L)' 'MSINSIVDWITRARWVVDGKFYTSSGVSAGMDMSLGFINDRLGKEIADETANAIEYV' A
#
# COMPACT_ATOMS: atom_id res chain seq x y z
N MET A 1 -2.65 -22.35 -6.05
CA MET A 1 -2.87 -22.03 -7.48
C MET A 1 -3.89 -20.90 -7.52
N SER A 2 -3.65 -19.83 -8.28
CA SER A 2 -4.57 -18.68 -8.35
C SER A 2 -5.94 -19.09 -8.87
N ILE A 3 -7.00 -18.51 -8.31
CA ILE A 3 -8.38 -18.68 -8.79
C ILE A 3 -8.64 -17.99 -10.14
N ASN A 4 -7.75 -17.10 -10.58
CA ASN A 4 -7.85 -16.38 -11.84
C ASN A 4 -6.47 -16.32 -12.53
N SER A 5 -6.36 -16.86 -13.74
CA SER A 5 -5.10 -16.93 -14.49
C SER A 5 -4.69 -15.63 -15.17
N ILE A 6 -5.56 -14.61 -15.21
CA ILE A 6 -5.25 -13.31 -15.83
C ILE A 6 -4.68 -12.30 -14.83
N VAL A 7 -4.72 -12.62 -13.53
CA VAL A 7 -4.13 -11.78 -12.47
C VAL A 7 -2.66 -12.15 -12.31
N ASP A 8 -1.78 -11.14 -12.39
CA ASP A 8 -0.36 -11.31 -12.14
C ASP A 8 -0.06 -11.28 -10.64
N TRP A 9 0.10 -12.45 -10.03
CA TRP A 9 0.31 -12.58 -8.58
C TRP A 9 1.78 -12.42 -8.19
N ILE A 10 2.10 -11.32 -7.50
CA ILE A 10 3.45 -11.04 -7.00
C ILE A 10 3.62 -11.58 -5.57
N THR A 11 4.08 -12.83 -5.46
CA THR A 11 4.09 -13.63 -4.20
C THR A 11 4.78 -13.01 -2.97
N ARG A 12 5.72 -12.08 -3.13
CA ARG A 12 6.50 -11.48 -2.02
C ARG A 12 6.32 -9.96 -1.87
N ALA A 13 5.39 -9.36 -2.60
CA ALA A 13 5.12 -7.93 -2.47
C ALA A 13 4.46 -7.62 -1.11
N ARG A 14 4.85 -6.51 -0.46
CA ARG A 14 4.07 -5.94 0.66
C ARG A 14 2.74 -5.39 0.13
N TRP A 15 2.82 -4.61 -0.94
CA TRP A 15 1.69 -4.16 -1.73
C TRP A 15 2.08 -4.01 -3.21
N VAL A 16 1.09 -3.94 -4.09
CA VAL A 16 1.25 -3.68 -5.52
C VAL A 16 0.36 -2.51 -5.92
N VAL A 17 0.90 -1.62 -6.76
CA VAL A 17 0.17 -0.54 -7.41
C VAL A 17 0.07 -0.86 -8.91
N ASP A 18 -1.16 -0.96 -9.42
CA ASP A 18 -1.45 -1.11 -10.84
C ASP A 18 -2.47 -0.06 -11.29
N GLY A 19 -1.96 1.00 -11.92
CA GLY A 19 -2.75 2.18 -12.29
C GLY A 19 -3.44 2.82 -11.08
N LYS A 20 -4.76 2.64 -10.99
CA LYS A 20 -5.57 3.17 -9.87
C LYS A 20 -5.77 2.18 -8.72
N PHE A 21 -5.33 0.94 -8.87
CA PHE A 21 -5.56 -0.12 -7.90
C PHE A 21 -4.36 -0.29 -6.97
N TYR A 22 -4.65 -0.41 -5.67
CA TYR A 22 -3.68 -0.66 -4.62
C TYR A 22 -4.13 -1.93 -3.89
N THR A 23 -3.24 -2.92 -3.77
CA THR A 23 -3.53 -4.20 -3.11
C THR A 23 -2.41 -4.55 -2.13
N SER A 24 -2.76 -4.99 -0.92
CA SER A 24 -1.78 -5.32 0.14
C SER A 24 -1.89 -6.77 0.60
N SER A 25 -0.77 -7.35 1.01
CA SER A 25 -0.68 -8.75 1.42
C SER A 25 -1.14 -9.05 2.86
N GLY A 26 -1.31 -8.04 3.72
CA GLY A 26 -1.70 -8.22 5.12
C GLY A 26 -1.89 -6.90 5.86
N VAL A 27 -2.19 -6.96 7.17
CA VAL A 27 -2.57 -5.78 7.97
C VAL A 27 -1.45 -4.72 8.01
N SER A 28 -0.24 -5.07 8.46
CA SER A 28 0.87 -4.11 8.54
C SER A 28 1.26 -3.59 7.15
N ALA A 29 1.28 -4.47 6.14
CA ALA A 29 1.55 -4.05 4.77
C ALA A 29 0.45 -3.13 4.21
N GLY A 30 -0.79 -3.28 4.68
CA GLY A 30 -1.91 -2.39 4.36
C GLY A 30 -1.80 -1.01 5.01
N MET A 31 -1.24 -0.93 6.22
CA MET A 31 -0.92 0.36 6.86
C MET A 31 0.16 1.10 6.06
N ASP A 32 1.28 0.44 5.73
CA ASP A 32 2.32 1.06 4.91
C ASP A 32 1.80 1.46 3.54
N MET A 33 1.00 0.60 2.90
CA MET A 33 0.39 0.88 1.61
C MET A 33 -0.51 2.11 1.67
N SER A 34 -1.26 2.28 2.76
CA SER A 34 -2.14 3.44 2.94
C SER A 34 -1.34 4.73 3.07
N LEU A 35 -0.23 4.72 3.82
CA LEU A 35 0.70 5.85 3.89
C LEU A 35 1.39 6.11 2.54
N GLY A 36 1.79 5.05 1.83
CA GLY A 36 2.30 5.13 0.47
C GLY A 36 1.29 5.76 -0.50
N PHE A 37 0.01 5.37 -0.42
CA PHE A 37 -1.07 5.96 -1.20
C PHE A 37 -1.27 7.45 -0.88
N ILE A 38 -1.21 7.83 0.41
CA ILE A 38 -1.27 9.25 0.81
C ILE A 38 -0.08 10.00 0.20
N ASN A 39 1.14 9.46 0.27
CA ASN A 39 2.31 10.07 -0.33
C ASN A 39 2.15 10.24 -1.86
N ASP A 40 1.64 9.23 -2.56
CA ASP A 40 1.48 9.26 -4.02
C ASP A 40 0.43 10.29 -4.48
N ARG A 41 -0.52 10.66 -3.61
CA ARG A 41 -1.62 11.60 -3.95
C ARG A 41 -1.44 13.00 -3.38
N LEU A 42 -0.89 13.10 -2.19
CA LEU A 42 -0.85 14.31 -1.37
C LEU A 42 0.59 14.73 -1.05
N GLY A 43 1.58 13.91 -1.37
CA GLY A 43 2.99 14.17 -1.11
C GLY A 43 3.48 13.64 0.24
N LYS A 44 4.80 13.58 0.38
CA LYS A 44 5.49 12.94 1.51
C LYS A 44 5.18 13.60 2.85
N GLU A 45 5.12 14.92 2.87
CA GLU A 45 4.88 15.70 4.09
C GLU A 45 3.57 15.29 4.76
N ILE A 46 2.48 15.20 4.01
CA ILE A 46 1.18 14.79 4.53
C ILE A 46 1.18 13.32 4.98
N ALA A 47 1.90 12.45 4.28
CA ALA A 47 2.05 11.05 4.71
C ALA A 47 2.80 10.93 6.03
N ASP A 48 3.90 11.67 6.19
CA ASP A 48 4.70 11.69 7.42
C ASP A 48 3.92 12.31 8.59
N GLU A 49 3.21 13.42 8.36
CA GLU A 49 2.32 14.03 9.36
C GLU A 49 1.23 13.05 9.79
N THR A 50 0.63 12.32 8.86
CA THR A 50 -0.40 11.32 9.16
C THR A 50 0.18 10.19 10.00
N ALA A 51 1.34 9.66 9.64
CA ALA A 51 2.03 8.60 10.37
C ALA A 51 2.36 9.05 11.80
N ASN A 52 2.92 10.25 11.95
CA ASN A 52 3.25 10.83 13.25
C ASN A 52 2.00 11.08 14.12
N ALA A 53 0.90 11.57 13.53
CA ALA A 53 -0.33 11.86 14.26
C ALA A 53 -0.99 10.62 14.86
N ILE A 54 -0.75 9.44 14.27
CA ILE A 54 -1.25 8.16 14.78
C ILE A 54 -0.16 7.34 15.51
N GLU A 55 1.01 7.93 15.74
CA GLU A 55 2.18 7.30 16.38
C GLU A 55 2.66 6.02 15.67
N TYR A 56 2.51 5.97 14.35
CA TYR A 56 3.02 4.89 13.50
C TYR A 56 4.40 5.30 12.95
N VAL A 57 5.46 4.66 13.45
CA VAL A 57 6.88 4.98 13.17
C VAL A 57 7.58 3.86 12.42
#